data_AF-A0AAV4LHE0-F1
#
_entry.id   AF-A0AAV4LHE0-F1
#
_cell.length_a   1.000
_cell.length_b   1.000
_cell.length_c   1.000
_cell.angle_alpha   90.00
_cell.angle_beta   90.00
_cell.angle_gamma   90.00
#
_symmetry.space_group_name_H-M   'P 1'
#
loop_
_entity.id
_entity.type
_entity.pdbx_description
1 polymer ?
#
loop_
_entity_poly.entity_id
_entity_poly.type
_entity_poly.pdbx_seq_one_letter_code
_entity_poly.pdbx_strand_id
1 'polypeptide(L)' 'MTYHLASLTEEQKKMINDLESQLGVILVAYDGYKREDDNGNPIER' A
#
# COMPACT_ATOMS: atom_id res chain seq x y z
N MET A 1 -15.28 1.40 12.26
CA MET A 1 -13.96 0.84 11.93
C MET A 1 -13.11 1.98 11.39
N THR A 2 -12.13 2.42 12.17
CA THR A 2 -11.16 3.44 11.74
C THR A 2 -10.11 2.72 10.93
N TYR A 3 -10.06 2.96 9.61
CA TYR A 3 -8.98 2.47 8.76
C TYR A 3 -7.72 3.24 9.14
N HIS A 4 -6.91 2.67 10.03
CA HIS A 4 -5.59 3.22 10.29
C HIS A 4 -4.76 2.93 9.04
N LEU A 5 -4.45 3.97 8.26
CA LEU A 5 -3.38 3.92 7.27
C LEU A 5 -2.18 3.26 7.96
N ALA A 6 -1.66 2.18 7.38
CA ALA A 6 -0.54 1.47 7.95
C ALA A 6 0.62 2.48 8.13
N SER A 7 0.90 2.84 9.38
CA SER A 7 1.97 3.78 9.68
C SER A 7 3.28 3.01 9.65
N LEU A 8 4.03 3.18 8.55
CA LEU A 8 5.34 2.60 8.41
C LEU A 8 6.33 3.24 9.39
N THR A 9 7.22 2.43 9.97
CA THR A 9 8.40 2.94 10.67
C THR A 9 9.37 3.57 9.66
N GLU A 10 10.30 4.38 10.15
CA GLU A 10 11.33 4.98 9.29
C GLU A 10 12.24 3.91 8.65
N GLU A 11 12.53 2.78 9.32
CA GLU A 11 13.29 1.70 8.69
C GLU A 11 12.52 1.05 7.54
N GLN A 12 11.20 0.87 7.70
CA GLN A 12 10.34 0.30 6.66
C GLN A 12 10.24 1.23 5.45
N LYS A 13 10.14 2.55 5.67
CA LYS A 13 10.19 3.55 4.59
C LYS A 13 11.52 3.50 3.85
N LYS A 14 12.64 3.44 4.58
CA LYS A 14 13.97 3.33 3.99
C LYS A 14 14.09 2.08 3.11
N MET A 15 13.56 0.94 3.57
CA MET A 15 13.58 -0.30 2.80
C MET A 15 12.78 -0.18 1.49
N ILE A 16 11.62 0.48 1.51
CA ILE A 16 10.83 0.73 0.30
C ILE A 16 11.60 1.62 -0.68
N ASN A 17 12.20 2.71 -0.21
CA ASN A 17 12.98 3.61 -1.06
C ASN A 17 14.20 2.91 -1.68
N ASP A 18 14.87 2.04 -0.91
CA ASP A 18 15.99 1.25 -1.38
C ASP A 18 15.56 0.27 -2.50
N LEU A 19 14.34 -0.29 -2.40
CA LEU A 19 13.75 -1.15 -3.44
C LEU A 19 13.34 -0.37 -4.69
N GLU A 20 12.70 0.80 -4.52
CA GLU A 20 12.35 1.70 -5.62
C GLU A 20 13.59 2.05 -6.46
N SER A 21 14.68 2.42 -5.79
CA SER A 21 15.97 2.74 -6.43
C SER A 21 16.57 1.54 -7.17
N GLN A 22 16.60 0.35 -6.55
CA GLN A 22 17.17 -0.86 -7.14
C GLN A 22 16.41 -1.32 -8.39
N LEU A 23 15.08 -1.16 -8.39
CA LEU A 23 14.22 -1.60 -9.47
C LEU A 23 13.97 -0.52 -10.53
N GLY A 24 14.34 0.74 -10.25
CA GLY A 24 14.08 1.87 -11.14
C GLY A 24 12.59 2.19 -11.26
N VAL A 25 11.82 1.98 -10.19
CA VAL A 25 10.37 2.19 -10.13
C VAL A 25 9.99 3.16 -9.01
N ILE A 26 8.76 3.68 -9.06
CA ILE A 26 8.18 4.48 -7.97
C ILE A 26 6.89 3.80 -7.52
N LEU A 27 6.75 3.59 -6.21
CA LEU A 27 5.55 3.07 -5.58
C LEU A 27 4.54 4.21 -5.34
N VAL A 28 3.36 4.09 -5.94
CA VAL A 28 2.26 5.03 -5.73
C VAL A 28 1.13 4.30 -4.99
N ALA A 29 0.79 4.78 -3.80
CA ALA A 29 -0.33 4.27 -3.01
C ALA A 29 -1.50 5.25 -3.07
N TYR A 30 -2.67 4.78 -3.52
CA TYR A 30 -3.91 5.56 -3.53
C TYR A 30 -4.75 5.25 -2.28
N ASP A 31 -5.24 6.29 -1.60
CA ASP A 31 -6.17 6.17 -0.49
C ASP A 31 -7.61 5.95 -1.01
N GLY A 32 -7.84 4.76 -1.56
CA GLY A 32 -9.08 4.43 -2.27
C GLY A 32 -9.36 2.94 -2.42
N TYR A 33 -8.79 2.10 -1.55
CA TYR A 33 -9.03 0.66 -1.60
C TYR A 33 -10.53 0.36 -1.49
N LYS A 34 -11.11 -0.09 -2.60
CA LYS A 34 -12.34 -0.89 -2.55
C LYS A 34 -11.94 -2.22 -1.93
N ARG A 35 -12.63 -2.64 -0.88
CA ARG A 35 -12.41 -3.99 -0.33
C ARG A 35 -12.71 -4.97 -1.45
N GLU A 36 -11.86 -5.96 -1.65
CA GLU A 36 -12.11 -7.03 -2.62
C GLU A 36 -12.29 -8.34 -1.85
N ASP A 37 -13.09 -9.25 -2.38
CA ASP A 37 -13.20 -10.62 -1.86
C ASP A 37 -11.97 -11.45 -2.28
N ASP A 38 -11.89 -12.70 -1.81
CA ASP A 38 -10.79 -13.62 -2.14
C ASP A 38 -10.69 -13.93 -3.65
N ASN A 39 -11.66 -13.48 -4.46
CA ASN A 39 -11.73 -13.65 -5.90
C ASN A 39 -11.44 -12.34 -6.67
N GLY A 40 -11.11 -11.24 -5.98
CA GLY A 40 -10.82 -9.93 -6.58
C GLY A 40 -12.08 -9.14 -6.98
N ASN A 41 -13.27 -9.51 -6.50
CA ASN A 41 -14.49 -8.74 -6.78
C ASN A 41 -14.63 -7.58 -5.78
N PRO A 42 -15.04 -6.38 -6.22
CA PRO A 42 -15.32 -5.28 -5.32
C PRO A 42 -16.44 -5.62 -4.33
N ILE A 43 -16.17 -5.47 -3.05
CA ILE A 43 -17.15 -5.50 -1.96
C ILE A 43 -17.72 -4.09 -1.83
N GLU A 44 -18.96 -3.90 -2.25
CA GLU A 44 -19.69 -2.64 -2.08
C GLU A 44 -19.86 -2.30 -0.59
N ARG A 45 -19.85 -0.99 -0.27
CA ARG A 45 -19.93 -0.48 1.11
C ARG A 45 -21.30 -0.69 1.74
#